data_AF-A0A2A8HYV9-F1
#
_entry.id   AF-A0A2A8HYV9-F1
#
_cell.length_a   1.000
_cell.length_b   1.000
_cell.length_c   1.000
_cell.angle_alpha   90.00
_cell.angle_beta   90.00
_cell.angle_gamma   90.00
#
_symmetry.space_group_name_H-M   'P 1'
#
loop_
_entity.id
_entity.type
_entity.pdbx_description
1 polymer ?
#
loop_
_entity_poly.entity_id
_entity_poly.type
_entity_poly.pdbx_seq_one_letter_code
_entity_poly.pdbx_strand_id
1 'polypeptide(L)'
;MNKTDMLADLLAQATGEGCELVTLRAIAEEASEIGAQRMLAHIGLDDETAEDDLSELRELLRAWRDAKASARAAVVEWIVRGLLALLLLGLAVRFGASGMTQ
;
A
#
# COMPACT_ATOMS: atom_id res chain seq x y z
N MET A 1 3.86 -12.64 -25.23
CA MET A 1 5.27 -12.88 -24.93
C MET A 1 5.59 -12.11 -23.66
N ASN A 2 5.80 -12.81 -22.54
CA ASN A 2 6.25 -12.18 -21.31
C ASN A 2 7.73 -11.82 -21.43
N LYS A 3 8.19 -10.81 -20.70
CA LYS A 3 9.59 -10.35 -20.72
C LYS A 3 10.58 -11.47 -20.38
N THR A 4 10.18 -12.37 -19.50
CA THR A 4 10.97 -13.56 -19.11
C THR A 4 11.13 -14.53 -20.28
N ASP A 5 10.11 -14.69 -21.12
CA ASP A 5 10.16 -15.54 -22.32
C ASP A 5 11.20 -15.00 -23.30
N MET A 6 11.25 -13.68 -23.49
CA MET A 6 12.22 -13.02 -24.37
C MET A 6 13.68 -13.21 -23.90
N LEU A 7 13.95 -13.09 -22.61
CA LEU A 7 15.30 -13.31 -22.07
C LEU A 7 15.71 -14.78 -22.18
N ALA A 8 14.79 -15.71 -21.91
CA ALA A 8 15.04 -17.14 -22.07
C ALA A 8 15.36 -17.50 -23.52
N ASP A 9 14.59 -16.96 -24.49
CA ASP A 9 14.81 -17.17 -25.92
C ASP A 9 16.17 -16.62 -26.39
N LEU A 10 16.56 -15.43 -25.92
CA LEU A 10 17.86 -14.82 -26.25
C LEU A 10 19.04 -15.61 -25.66
N LEU A 11 18.91 -16.11 -24.43
CA LEU A 11 19.92 -16.97 -23.82
C LEU A 11 20.03 -18.31 -24.56
N ALA A 12 18.90 -18.92 -24.92
CA ALA A 12 18.88 -20.14 -25.71
C ALA A 12 19.55 -19.94 -27.08
N GLN A 13 19.27 -18.83 -27.77
CA GLN A 13 19.94 -18.47 -29.01
C GLN A 13 21.45 -18.31 -28.81
N ALA A 14 21.90 -17.54 -27.81
CA ALA A 14 23.32 -17.30 -27.56
C ALA A 14 24.08 -18.59 -27.21
N THR A 15 23.46 -19.53 -26.49
CA THR A 15 24.06 -20.85 -26.26
C THR A 15 24.15 -21.68 -27.53
N GLY A 16 23.15 -21.60 -28.41
CA GLY A 16 23.18 -22.22 -29.74
C GLY A 16 24.27 -21.66 -30.65
N GLU A 17 24.67 -20.41 -30.44
CA GLU A 17 25.79 -19.74 -31.11
C GLU A 17 27.16 -20.02 -30.44
N GLY A 18 27.20 -20.83 -29.37
CA GLY A 18 28.43 -21.29 -28.72
C GLY A 18 28.88 -20.46 -27.51
N CYS A 19 28.05 -19.54 -26.99
CA CYS A 19 28.36 -18.85 -25.73
C CYS A 19 28.22 -19.78 -24.53
N GLU A 20 29.17 -19.73 -23.61
CA GLU A 20 29.08 -20.48 -22.35
C GLU A 20 27.98 -19.93 -21.45
N LEU A 21 27.15 -20.82 -20.91
CA LEU A 21 26.07 -20.49 -19.96
C LEU A 21 26.56 -19.72 -18.73
N VAL A 22 27.77 -20.03 -18.24
CA VAL A 22 28.36 -19.35 -17.08
C VAL A 22 28.60 -17.86 -17.39
N THR A 23 29.16 -17.57 -18.56
CA THR A 23 29.40 -16.20 -19.03
C THR A 23 28.09 -15.43 -19.21
N LEU A 24 27.09 -16.06 -19.81
CA LEU A 24 25.78 -15.44 -20.00
C LEU A 24 25.08 -15.14 -18.66
N ARG A 25 25.18 -16.05 -17.69
CA ARG A 25 24.67 -15.83 -16.34
C ARG A 25 25.37 -14.66 -15.66
N ALA A 26 26.70 -14.59 -15.73
CA ALA A 26 27.46 -13.49 -15.15
C ALA A 26 27.07 -12.13 -15.75
N ILE A 27 26.91 -12.06 -17.07
CA ILE A 27 26.44 -10.84 -17.75
C ILE A 27 25.03 -10.46 -17.29
N ALA A 28 24.12 -11.43 -17.17
CA ALA A 28 22.75 -11.17 -16.74
C ALA A 28 22.67 -10.70 -15.28
N GLU A 29 23.46 -11.30 -14.39
CA GLU A 29 23.57 -10.89 -12.98
C GLU A 29 24.14 -9.47 -12.88
N GLU A 30 25.27 -9.19 -13.54
CA GLU A 30 25.90 -7.86 -13.55
C GLU A 30 24.97 -6.79 -14.14
N ALA A 31 24.32 -7.07 -15.26
CA ALA A 31 23.38 -6.13 -15.88
C ALA A 31 22.15 -5.86 -15.00
N SER A 32 21.69 -6.88 -14.27
CA SER A 32 20.57 -6.75 -13.33
C SER A 32 20.97 -5.93 -12.11
N GLU A 33 22.16 -6.17 -11.55
CA GLU A 33 22.69 -5.43 -10.41
C GLU A 33 22.92 -3.96 -10.77
N ILE A 34 23.60 -3.68 -11.89
CA ILE A 34 23.76 -2.31 -12.41
C ILE A 34 22.41 -1.65 -12.66
N GLY A 35 21.45 -2.37 -13.23
CA GLY A 35 20.10 -1.87 -13.48
C GLY A 35 19.37 -1.50 -12.19
N ALA A 36 19.47 -2.34 -11.16
CA ALA A 36 18.89 -2.11 -9.84
C ALA A 36 19.54 -0.90 -9.16
N GLN A 37 20.87 -0.83 -9.14
CA GLN A 37 21.60 0.31 -8.57
C GLN A 37 21.25 1.63 -9.27
N ARG A 38 21.19 1.66 -10.61
CA ARG A 38 20.76 2.85 -11.37
C ARG A 38 19.33 3.26 -11.02
N MET A 39 18.44 2.30 -10.84
CA MET A 39 17.06 2.60 -10.47
C MET A 39 16.98 3.18 -9.05
N LEU A 40 17.69 2.57 -8.10
CA LEU A 40 17.79 3.05 -6.72
C LEU A 40 18.34 4.48 -6.69
N ALA A 41 19.43 4.75 -7.41
CA ALA A 41 19.98 6.09 -7.53
C ALA A 41 19.01 7.08 -8.20
N HIS A 42 18.28 6.64 -9.22
CA HIS A 42 17.30 7.49 -9.91
C HIS A 42 16.13 7.91 -9.01
N ILE A 43 15.72 7.05 -8.07
CA ILE A 43 14.68 7.38 -7.08
C ILE A 43 15.25 7.92 -5.77
N GLY A 44 16.57 8.13 -5.68
CA GLY A 44 17.27 8.67 -4.51
C GLY A 44 17.26 7.73 -3.30
N LEU A 45 17.42 6.42 -3.54
CA LEU A 45 17.53 5.37 -2.52
C LEU A 45 18.88 4.62 -2.63
N ASP A 46 19.94 5.30 -3.07
CA ASP A 46 21.29 4.74 -3.22
C ASP A 46 22.24 5.08 -2.06
N ASP A 47 21.79 5.90 -1.10
CA ASP A 47 22.55 6.26 0.10
C ASP A 47 22.39 5.23 1.23
N GLU A 48 23.31 5.28 2.20
CA GLU A 48 23.34 4.36 3.34
C GLU A 48 22.15 4.55 4.30
N THR A 49 21.47 5.70 4.26
CA THR A 49 20.33 6.04 5.13
C THR A 49 18.97 5.68 4.51
N ALA A 50 18.93 5.26 3.24
CA ALA A 50 17.71 4.98 2.51
C ALA A 50 16.80 3.91 3.15
N GLU A 51 17.40 2.89 3.79
CA GLU A 51 16.64 1.86 4.51
C GLU A 51 15.90 2.43 5.74
N ASP A 52 16.61 3.24 6.53
CA ASP A 52 16.09 3.86 7.74
C ASP A 52 14.97 4.87 7.39
N ASP A 53 15.19 5.73 6.40
CA ASP A 53 14.20 6.71 5.94
C ASP A 53 12.92 6.03 5.43
N LEU A 54 13.03 4.94 4.67
CA LEU A 54 11.88 4.17 4.23
C LEU A 54 11.14 3.50 5.39
N SER A 55 11.86 3.06 6.41
CA SER A 55 11.27 2.48 7.62
C SER A 55 10.44 3.52 8.38
N GLU A 56 10.97 4.73 8.55
CA GLU A 56 10.31 5.83 9.23
C GLU A 56 9.07 6.29 8.45
N LEU A 57 9.18 6.46 7.13
CA LEU A 57 8.03 6.81 6.27
C LEU A 57 6.91 5.76 6.36
N ARG A 58 7.26 4.48 6.43
CA ARG A 58 6.28 3.40 6.61
C ARG A 58 5.61 3.48 7.97
N GLU A 59 6.34 3.82 9.02
CA GLU A 59 5.80 3.99 10.36
C GLU A 59 4.86 5.20 10.44
N LEU A 60 5.26 6.35 9.88
CA LEU A 60 4.42 7.54 9.77
C LEU A 60 3.14 7.27 8.99
N LEU A 61 3.23 6.54 7.87
CA LEU A 61 2.05 6.14 7.08
C LEU A 61 1.13 5.19 7.84
N ARG A 62 1.69 4.28 8.64
CA ARG A 62 0.88 3.42 9.53
C ARG A 62 0.15 4.26 10.55
N ALA A 63 0.84 5.14 11.27
CA ALA A 63 0.25 6.04 12.26
C ALA A 63 -0.85 6.92 11.65
N TRP A 64 -0.62 7.47 10.46
CA TRP A 64 -1.63 8.25 9.75
C TRP A 64 -2.84 7.42 9.32
N ARG A 65 -2.62 6.21 8.82
CA ARG A 65 -3.72 5.30 8.43
C ARG A 65 -4.57 4.92 9.63
N ASP A 66 -3.94 4.65 10.77
CA ASP A 66 -4.61 4.28 12.00
C ASP A 66 -5.41 5.47 12.56
N ALA A 67 -4.82 6.67 12.55
CA ALA A 67 -5.52 7.90 12.92
C ALA A 67 -6.73 8.17 12.02
N LYS A 68 -6.60 7.95 10.70
CA LYS A 68 -7.70 8.10 9.73
C LYS A 68 -8.80 7.07 9.96
N ALA A 69 -8.46 5.83 10.30
CA ALA A 69 -9.42 4.80 10.66
C ALA A 69 -10.16 5.15 11.96
N SER A 70 -9.43 5.60 12.97
CA SER A 70 -9.98 6.05 14.26
C SER A 70 -10.94 7.24 14.08
N ALA A 71 -10.57 8.25 13.29
CA ALA A 71 -11.43 9.39 13.01
C ALA A 71 -12.75 8.98 12.34
N ARG A 72 -12.69 8.05 11.38
CA ARG A 72 -13.91 7.51 10.72
C ARG A 72 -14.79 6.74 11.70
N ALA A 73 -14.21 5.93 12.57
CA ALA A 73 -14.94 5.20 13.60
C ALA A 73 -15.65 6.17 14.56
N ALA A 74 -14.96 7.21 15.03
CA ALA A 74 -15.52 8.23 15.90
C ALA A 74 -16.68 8.99 15.22
N VAL A 75 -16.53 9.36 13.95
CA VAL A 75 -17.61 10.02 13.19
C VAL A 75 -18.84 9.12 13.08
N VAL A 76 -18.67 7.84 12.76
CA VAL A 76 -19.78 6.87 12.69
C VAL A 76 -20.44 6.72 14.06
N GLU A 77 -19.66 6.61 15.14
CA GLU A 77 -20.17 6.51 16.50
C GLU A 77 -21.03 7.74 16.88
N TRP A 78 -20.56 8.95 16.56
CA TRP A 78 -21.30 10.19 16.80
C TRP A 78 -22.61 10.25 16.00
N ILE A 79 -22.58 9.83 14.73
CA ILE A 79 -23.78 9.78 13.88
C ILE A 79 -24.80 8.82 14.48
N VAL A 80 -24.39 7.60 14.85
CA VAL A 80 -25.28 6.61 15.45
C VAL A 80 -25.88 7.13 16.77
N ARG A 81 -25.05 7.72 17.65
CA ARG A 81 -25.53 8.35 18.89
C ARG A 81 -26.53 9.47 18.62
N GLY A 82 -26.25 10.33 17.65
CA GLY A 82 -27.14 11.42 17.25
C GLY A 82 -28.49 10.91 16.73
N LEU A 83 -28.48 9.88 15.89
CA LEU A 83 -29.69 9.24 15.39
C LEU A 83 -30.51 8.60 16.50
N LEU A 84 -29.87 7.86 17.42
CA LEU A 84 -30.55 7.26 18.57
C LEU A 84 -31.18 8.30 19.51
N ALA A 85 -30.46 9.39 19.79
CA ALA A 85 -30.99 10.49 20.59
C ALA A 85 -32.21 11.15 19.93
N LEU A 86 -32.16 11.37 18.61
CA LEU A 86 -33.30 11.88 17.84
C LEU A 86 -34.49 10.91 17.86
N LEU A 87 -34.26 9.60 17.74
CA LEU A 87 -35.31 8.59 17.85
C LEU A 87 -36.00 8.63 19.22
N LEU A 88 -35.23 8.68 20.30
CA LEU A 88 -35.78 8.79 21.66
C LEU A 88 -36.56 10.08 21.86
N LEU A 89 -36.06 11.21 21.35
CA LEU A 89 -36.79 12.49 21.40
C LEU A 89 -38.12 12.40 20.63
N GLY A 90 -38.11 11.81 19.44
CA GLY A 90 -39.32 11.59 18.64
C GLY A 90 -40.35 10.72 19.37
N LEU A 91 -39.90 9.64 20.03
CA LEU A 91 -40.76 8.80 20.87
C LEU A 91 -41.31 9.58 22.07
N ALA A 92 -40.48 10.34 22.76
CA ALA A 92 -40.88 11.14 23.91
C ALA A 92 -41.95 12.18 23.53
N VAL A 93 -41.80 12.85 22.38
CA VAL A 93 -42.83 13.79 21.86
C VAL A 93 -44.12 13.04 21.51
N ARG A 94 -44.02 11.89 20.82
CA ARG A 94 -45.20 11.10 20.40
C ARG A 94 -45.99 10.53 21.57
N PHE A 95 -45.30 10.03 22.60
CA PHE A 95 -45.92 9.46 23.79
C PHE A 95 -46.28 10.51 24.84
N GLY A 96 -45.46 11.54 25.02
CA GLY A 96 -45.76 12.69 25.89
C GLY A 96 -47.00 13.47 25.43
N ALA A 97 -47.17 13.65 24.12
CA ALA A 97 -48.39 14.23 23.56
C ALA A 97 -49.63 13.34 23.78
N SER A 98 -49.48 12.01 23.82
CA SER A 98 -50.60 11.09 24.09
C SER A 98 -51.02 11.02 25.57
N GLY A 99 -50.15 11.44 26.50
CA GLY A 99 -50.47 11.51 27.93
C GLY A 99 -51.23 12.77 28.34
N MET A 100 -51.24 13.82 27.50
CA MET A 100 -51.93 15.10 27.78
C MET A 100 -53.38 15.15 27.27
N THR A 101 -53.87 14.07 26.64
CA THR A 101 -55.23 14.00 26.08
C THR A 101 -56.16 13.03 26.82
N GLN A 102 -55.90 12.73 28.10
CA GLN A 102 -56.84 11.99 28.94
C GLN A 102 -57.20 12.79 30.18
#